data_AF-A0A6P8J7A7-F1
#
_entry.id   AF-A0A6P8J7A7-F1
#
_cell.length_a   1.000
_cell.length_b   1.000
_cell.length_c   1.000
_cell.angle_alpha   90.00
_cell.angle_beta   90.00
_cell.angle_gamma   90.00
#
_symmetry.space_group_name_H-M   'P 1'
#
loop_
_entity.id
_entity.type
_entity.pdbx_description
1 polymer ?
#
loop_
_entity_poly.entity_id
_entity_poly.type
_entity_poly.pdbx_seq_one_letter_code
_entity_poly.pdbx_strand_id
1 'polypeptide(L)'
;MAMMAALASLFLLVTLASSARAITCYECDSVNNPGCGERFVGDDISTTDCDVVANMRSLGAEATCLTKYHEGMPGDTRFVRRSCYFFDASPTGISCDDGPDPVVPFMNFLGCALCDTDLCNAAAGLSTMPLVIALSVLGLLVLPTT
;
A
#
# COMPACT_ATOMS: atom_id res chain seq x y z
N MET A 1 44.15 -5.43 1.14
CA MET A 1 43.45 -4.19 1.54
C MET A 1 42.28 -3.84 0.62
N ALA A 2 42.45 -3.79 -0.71
CA ALA A 2 41.35 -3.48 -1.64
C ALA A 2 40.13 -4.43 -1.52
N MET A 3 40.37 -5.74 -1.37
CA MET A 3 39.31 -6.75 -1.20
C MET A 3 38.43 -6.53 0.04
N MET A 4 39.05 -6.18 1.18
CA MET A 4 38.32 -5.91 2.42
C MET A 4 37.52 -4.61 2.34
N ALA A 5 38.05 -3.59 1.68
CA ALA A 5 37.32 -2.34 1.44
C ALA A 5 36.11 -2.54 0.51
N ALA A 6 36.25 -3.39 -0.50
CA ALA A 6 35.15 -3.76 -1.40
C ALA A 6 34.04 -4.56 -0.67
N LEU A 7 34.40 -5.49 0.21
CA LEU A 7 33.43 -6.24 1.01
C LEU A 7 32.72 -5.35 2.04
N ALA A 8 33.43 -4.44 2.70
CA ALA A 8 32.85 -3.51 3.67
C ALA A 8 31.90 -2.50 3.00
N SER A 9 32.25 -2.00 1.81
CA SER A 9 31.38 -1.11 1.03
C SER A 9 30.14 -1.84 0.50
N LEU A 10 30.27 -3.09 0.06
CA LEU A 10 29.13 -3.92 -0.33
C LEU A 10 28.19 -4.19 0.86
N PHE A 11 28.74 -4.53 2.03
CA PHE A 11 27.94 -4.70 3.25
C PHE A 11 27.19 -3.42 3.62
N LEU A 12 27.85 -2.26 3.58
CA LEU A 12 27.22 -0.97 3.81
C LEU A 12 26.08 -0.68 2.82
N LEU A 13 26.28 -0.97 1.54
CA LEU A 13 25.25 -0.80 0.51
C LEU A 13 24.05 -1.74 0.74
N VAL A 14 24.28 -2.99 1.12
CA VAL A 14 23.21 -3.95 1.43
C VAL A 14 22.45 -3.53 2.69
N THR A 15 23.14 -3.05 3.72
CA THR A 15 22.48 -2.56 4.94
C THR A 15 21.73 -1.24 4.73
N LEU A 16 22.19 -0.38 3.80
CA LEU A 16 21.46 0.83 3.41
C LEU A 16 20.26 0.52 2.50
N ALA A 17 20.37 -0.50 1.65
CA ALA A 17 19.27 -0.97 0.79
C ALA A 17 18.18 -1.72 1.57
N SER A 18 18.48 -2.13 2.81
CA SER A 18 17.53 -2.63 3.81
C SER A 18 16.69 -1.49 4.42
N SER A 19 16.32 -0.49 3.63
CA SER A 19 15.35 0.52 4.06
C SER A 19 13.97 -0.12 4.13
N ALA A 20 13.37 -0.12 5.32
CA ALA A 20 11.94 -0.32 5.48
C ALA A 20 11.20 0.51 4.42
N ARG A 21 10.25 -0.10 3.72
CA ARG A 21 9.50 0.58 2.67
C ARG A 21 8.51 1.54 3.33
N ALA A 22 8.90 2.79 3.48
CA ALA A 22 8.00 3.87 3.88
C ALA A 22 7.01 4.14 2.75
N ILE A 23 5.77 3.68 2.92
CA ILE A 23 4.66 3.95 2.01
C ILE A 23 3.78 5.06 2.58
N THR A 24 3.43 6.02 1.74
CA THR A 24 2.47 7.08 2.06
C THR A 24 1.12 6.76 1.44
N CYS A 25 0.04 6.83 2.22
CA CYS A 25 -1.33 6.55 1.74
C CYS A 25 -2.25 7.74 2.01
N TYR A 26 -3.34 7.86 1.24
CA TYR A 26 -4.44 8.74 1.62
C TYR A 26 -5.16 8.20 2.85
N GLU A 27 -5.47 9.08 3.81
CA GLU A 27 -6.14 8.78 5.08
C GLU A 27 -7.38 9.68 5.17
N CYS A 28 -8.55 9.17 4.76
CA CYS A 28 -9.77 9.96 4.66
C CYS A 28 -11.03 9.10 4.60
N ASP A 29 -12.20 9.73 4.77
CA ASP A 29 -13.51 9.13 4.51
C ASP A 29 -14.43 10.08 3.73
N SER A 30 -15.37 9.50 2.99
CA SER A 30 -16.27 10.25 2.09
C SER A 30 -17.35 11.05 2.80
N VAL A 31 -17.54 10.88 4.11
CA VAL A 31 -18.51 11.67 4.90
C VAL A 31 -17.87 12.98 5.33
N ASN A 32 -16.64 12.93 5.84
CA ASN A 32 -15.91 14.11 6.30
C ASN A 32 -15.27 14.88 5.15
N ASN A 33 -14.90 14.20 4.05
CA ASN A 33 -14.41 14.85 2.84
C ASN A 33 -15.01 14.22 1.57
N PRO A 34 -15.90 14.92 0.85
CA PRO A 34 -16.54 14.37 -0.35
C PRO A 34 -15.55 14.06 -1.49
N GLY A 35 -14.37 14.69 -1.50
CA GLY A 35 -13.27 14.34 -2.42
C GLY A 35 -12.70 12.94 -2.18
N CYS A 36 -12.94 12.35 -1.00
CA CYS A 36 -12.63 10.97 -0.66
C CYS A 36 -13.72 9.97 -1.11
N GLY A 37 -14.65 10.35 -1.99
CA GLY A 37 -15.65 9.44 -2.54
C GLY A 37 -15.08 8.38 -3.50
N GLU A 38 -15.99 7.64 -4.16
CA GLU A 38 -15.64 6.74 -5.27
C GLU A 38 -14.94 7.49 -6.40
N ARG A 39 -15.43 8.71 -6.70
CA ARG A 39 -14.73 9.65 -7.56
C ARG A 39 -13.74 10.44 -6.72
N PHE A 40 -12.51 9.94 -6.66
CA PHE A 40 -11.45 10.58 -5.90
C PHE A 40 -11.09 11.94 -6.49
N VAL A 41 -11.02 12.96 -5.63
CA VAL A 41 -10.51 14.30 -5.91
C VAL A 41 -9.49 14.60 -4.84
N GLY A 42 -8.21 14.60 -5.23
CA GLY A 42 -7.08 14.60 -4.28
C GLY A 42 -6.76 15.95 -3.64
N ASP A 43 -7.42 17.03 -4.06
CA ASP A 43 -7.20 18.37 -3.51
C ASP A 43 -7.58 18.39 -2.02
N ASP A 44 -6.64 18.78 -1.16
CA ASP A 44 -6.80 18.86 0.30
C ASP A 44 -7.20 17.55 1.01
N ILE A 45 -6.87 16.38 0.44
CA ILE A 45 -7.02 15.09 1.12
C ILE A 45 -5.78 14.80 1.98
N SER A 46 -6.00 14.46 3.25
CA SER A 46 -4.94 14.08 4.18
C SER A 46 -4.19 12.83 3.72
N THR A 47 -2.87 12.83 3.93
CA THR A 47 -1.98 11.70 3.66
C THR A 47 -1.24 11.29 4.94
N THR A 48 -0.90 10.02 5.07
CA THR A 48 -0.18 9.49 6.22
C THR A 48 0.98 8.62 5.78
N ASP A 49 2.16 8.85 6.38
CA ASP A 49 3.30 7.93 6.30
C ASP A 49 3.02 6.70 7.17
N CYS A 50 2.82 5.57 6.52
CA CYS A 50 2.36 4.36 7.21
C CYS A 50 3.45 3.73 8.08
N ASP A 51 4.73 3.97 7.86
CA ASP A 51 5.81 3.41 8.67
C ASP A 51 5.85 4.03 10.07
N VAL A 52 5.57 5.33 10.15
CA VAL A 52 5.46 6.05 11.43
C VAL A 52 4.30 5.47 12.27
N VAL A 53 3.20 5.10 11.61
CA VAL A 53 2.03 4.50 12.26
C VAL A 53 2.24 3.03 12.59
N ALA A 54 2.92 2.26 11.71
CA ALA A 54 3.22 0.84 11.90
C ALA A 54 4.03 0.60 13.18
N ASN A 55 5.03 1.45 13.43
CA ASN A 55 5.91 1.38 14.59
C ASN A 55 5.14 1.50 15.93
N MET A 56 3.94 2.11 15.91
CA MET A 56 3.06 2.18 17.08
C MET A 56 2.14 0.97 17.24
N ARG A 57 1.84 0.23 16.16
CA ARG A 57 0.73 -0.74 16.11
C ARG A 57 1.18 -2.20 15.99
N SER A 58 2.28 -2.50 15.30
CA SER A 58 2.73 -3.87 15.09
C SER A 58 4.18 -3.93 14.57
N LEU A 59 5.12 -4.24 15.45
CA LEU A 59 6.52 -4.48 15.09
C LEU A 59 6.60 -5.63 14.06
N GLY A 60 7.02 -5.32 12.83
CA GLY A 60 7.26 -6.32 11.77
C GLY A 60 6.10 -6.61 10.82
N ALA A 61 5.00 -5.84 10.87
CA ALA A 61 3.96 -5.90 9.84
C ALA A 61 4.36 -5.06 8.62
N GLU A 62 4.06 -5.54 7.41
CA GLU A 62 4.23 -4.76 6.20
C GLU A 62 3.05 -3.79 6.02
N ALA A 63 3.36 -2.55 5.69
CA ALA A 63 2.37 -1.50 5.44
C ALA A 63 1.94 -1.50 3.96
N THR A 64 0.64 -1.29 3.73
CA THR A 64 0.04 -1.16 2.40
C THR A 64 -1.11 -0.14 2.46
N CYS A 65 -1.52 0.41 1.33
CA CYS A 65 -2.69 1.29 1.28
C CYS A 65 -3.97 0.47 1.09
N LEU A 66 -5.00 0.83 1.84
CA LEU A 66 -6.32 0.20 1.82
C LEU A 66 -7.40 1.20 1.42
N THR A 67 -8.36 0.72 0.63
CA THR A 67 -9.66 1.37 0.42
C THR A 67 -10.76 0.40 0.79
N LYS A 68 -11.58 0.74 1.80
CA LYS A 68 -12.80 -0.01 2.15
C LYS A 68 -14.04 0.69 1.60
N TYR A 69 -14.96 -0.11 1.09
CA TYR A 69 -16.25 0.31 0.57
C TYR A 69 -17.34 -0.22 1.47
N HIS A 70 -18.26 0.64 1.87
CA HIS A 70 -19.44 0.30 2.64
C HIS A 70 -20.70 0.82 1.96
N GLU A 71 -21.84 0.28 2.34
CA GLU A 71 -23.13 0.80 1.90
C GLU A 71 -23.27 2.27 2.29
N GLY A 72 -23.75 3.09 1.35
CA GLY A 72 -23.97 4.52 1.57
C GLY A 72 -25.18 4.79 2.44
N MET A 73 -25.31 6.04 2.90
CA MET A 73 -26.57 6.53 3.46
C MET A 73 -27.61 6.73 2.35
N PRO A 74 -28.92 6.77 2.65
CA PRO A 74 -29.95 7.03 1.65
C PRO A 74 -29.68 8.32 0.86
N GLY A 75 -29.35 8.19 -0.43
CA GLY A 75 -28.97 9.31 -1.30
C GLY A 75 -27.53 9.24 -1.83
N ASP A 76 -26.65 8.46 -1.18
CA ASP A 76 -25.27 8.20 -1.60
C ASP A 76 -25.11 6.74 -2.05
N THR A 77 -24.25 6.50 -3.04
CA THR A 77 -24.04 5.14 -3.57
C THR A 77 -23.21 4.28 -2.63
N ARG A 78 -22.12 4.82 -2.08
CA ARG A 78 -21.21 4.11 -1.15
C ARG A 78 -20.51 5.06 -0.18
N PHE A 79 -20.27 4.59 1.03
CA PHE A 79 -19.29 5.19 1.95
C PHE A 79 -17.90 4.62 1.65
N VAL A 80 -16.93 5.50 1.39
CA VAL A 80 -15.56 5.11 1.05
C VAL A 80 -14.62 5.58 2.15
N ARG A 81 -13.74 4.68 2.60
CA ARG A 81 -12.68 5.02 3.54
C ARG A 81 -11.33 4.53 3.04
N ARG A 82 -10.32 5.39 3.13
CA ARG A 82 -8.94 5.15 2.73
C ARG A 82 -8.04 5.25 3.95
N SER A 83 -7.12 4.31 4.12
CA SER A 83 -6.18 4.32 5.24
C SER A 83 -4.93 3.49 4.95
N CYS A 84 -3.94 3.62 5.84
CA CYS A 84 -2.91 2.60 5.98
C CYS A 84 -3.54 1.26 6.46
N TYR A 85 -2.97 0.15 6.00
CA TYR A 85 -3.30 -1.20 6.46
C TYR A 85 -2.03 -1.98 6.74
N PHE A 86 -2.04 -2.75 7.83
CA PHE A 86 -0.91 -3.51 8.32
C PHE A 86 -1.33 -4.97 8.41
N PHE A 87 -0.64 -5.84 7.67
CA PHE A 87 -0.94 -7.27 7.66
C PHE A 87 0.29 -8.08 8.08
N ASP A 88 0.06 -9.29 8.58
CA ASP A 88 1.15 -10.22 8.81
C ASP A 88 1.62 -10.76 7.45
N ALA A 89 2.93 -10.78 7.19
CA ALA A 89 3.49 -11.32 5.94
C ALA A 89 3.40 -12.86 5.88
N SER A 90 2.25 -13.44 6.26
CA SER A 90 1.96 -14.85 6.18
C SER A 90 1.88 -15.28 4.69
N PRO A 91 2.26 -16.52 4.36
CA PRO A 91 2.46 -16.97 2.97
C PRO A 91 1.17 -17.05 2.13
N THR A 92 0.01 -16.68 2.69
CA THR A 92 -1.30 -16.74 2.02
C THR A 92 -1.60 -15.56 1.10
N GLY A 93 -0.67 -14.62 0.94
CA GLY A 93 -0.80 -13.47 0.05
C GLY A 93 -1.52 -12.29 0.69
N ILE A 94 -1.46 -11.14 0.02
CA ILE A 94 -2.09 -9.90 0.47
C ILE A 94 -3.61 -10.06 0.35
N SER A 95 -4.27 -10.50 1.42
CA SER A 95 -5.74 -10.56 1.50
C SER A 95 -6.26 -9.26 2.09
N CYS A 96 -7.31 -8.73 1.47
CA CYS A 96 -7.98 -7.57 1.98
C CYS A 96 -8.74 -7.93 3.28
N ASP A 97 -8.74 -7.02 4.26
CA ASP A 97 -9.47 -7.24 5.51
C ASP A 97 -10.98 -7.14 5.28
N ASP A 98 -11.59 -8.31 5.07
CA ASP A 98 -13.05 -8.47 4.97
C ASP A 98 -13.76 -8.33 6.33
N GLY A 99 -13.01 -8.11 7.40
CA GLY A 99 -13.53 -7.87 8.74
C GLY A 99 -14.26 -6.53 8.88
N PRO A 100 -15.14 -6.43 9.89
CA PRO A 100 -15.83 -5.19 10.20
C PRO A 100 -14.82 -4.10 10.50
N ASP A 101 -15.13 -2.90 10.01
CA ASP A 101 -14.23 -1.80 10.17
C ASP A 101 -14.16 -1.29 11.62
N PRO A 102 -12.98 -1.14 12.22
CA PRO A 102 -12.89 -0.70 13.62
C PRO A 102 -13.39 0.75 13.84
N VAL A 103 -13.37 1.59 12.81
CA VAL A 103 -13.85 2.99 12.88
C VAL A 103 -15.34 3.05 12.61
N VAL A 104 -15.86 2.21 11.71
CA VAL A 104 -17.29 2.16 11.34
C VAL A 104 -17.88 0.74 11.42
N PRO A 105 -17.90 0.11 12.62
CA PRO A 105 -18.22 -1.31 12.75
C PRO A 105 -19.67 -1.67 12.44
N PHE A 106 -20.55 -0.67 12.37
CA PHE A 106 -21.99 -0.84 12.12
C PHE A 106 -22.36 -0.69 10.63
N MET A 107 -21.42 -0.30 9.77
CA MET A 107 -21.68 -0.07 8.35
C MET A 107 -21.53 -1.37 7.56
N ASN A 108 -22.49 -1.65 6.67
CA ASN A 108 -22.45 -2.84 5.82
C ASN A 108 -21.24 -2.79 4.89
N PHE A 109 -20.31 -3.74 5.06
CA PHE A 109 -19.11 -3.86 4.23
C PHE A 109 -19.47 -4.41 2.85
N LEU A 110 -18.93 -3.78 1.81
CA LEU A 110 -19.16 -4.17 0.41
C LEU A 110 -17.91 -4.77 -0.24
N GLY A 111 -16.72 -4.46 0.28
CA GLY A 111 -15.45 -4.95 -0.26
C GLY A 111 -14.32 -3.97 -0.01
N CYS A 112 -13.11 -4.35 -0.43
CA CYS A 112 -11.95 -3.49 -0.30
C CYS A 112 -10.88 -3.75 -1.36
N ALA A 113 -9.95 -2.79 -1.49
CA ALA A 113 -8.84 -2.83 -2.44
C ALA A 113 -7.54 -2.47 -1.74
N LEU A 114 -6.47 -3.19 -2.09
CA LEU A 114 -5.12 -3.00 -1.57
C LEU A 114 -4.16 -2.61 -2.70
N CYS A 115 -3.14 -1.83 -2.35
CA CYS A 115 -2.05 -1.46 -3.25
C CYS A 115 -0.81 -1.01 -2.46
N ASP A 116 0.38 -1.12 -3.05
CA ASP A 116 1.67 -1.10 -2.34
C ASP A 116 2.65 -0.02 -2.85
N THR A 117 2.14 1.01 -3.52
CA THR A 117 2.92 2.19 -3.94
C THR A 117 2.37 3.47 -3.32
N ASP A 118 3.18 4.52 -3.23
CA ASP A 118 2.74 5.79 -2.66
C ASP A 118 1.45 6.31 -3.31
N LEU A 119 0.49 6.69 -2.47
CA LEU A 119 -0.77 7.32 -2.83
C LEU A 119 -1.63 6.50 -3.80
N CYS A 120 -1.36 5.20 -3.95
CA CYS A 120 -2.02 4.32 -4.91
C CYS A 120 -3.52 4.17 -4.65
N ASN A 121 -3.96 4.38 -3.41
CA ASN A 121 -5.37 4.29 -3.02
C ASN A 121 -6.21 5.49 -3.50
N ALA A 122 -5.66 6.42 -4.29
CA ALA A 122 -6.45 7.38 -5.07
C ALA A 122 -7.26 6.72 -6.20
N ALA A 123 -6.71 5.69 -6.85
CA ALA A 123 -7.35 5.09 -8.02
C ALA A 123 -8.59 4.29 -7.61
N ALA A 124 -9.69 4.44 -8.36
CA ALA A 124 -10.80 3.50 -8.28
C ALA A 124 -10.26 2.12 -8.68
N GLY A 125 -10.29 1.17 -7.74
CA GLY A 125 -9.52 -0.08 -7.81
C GLY A 125 -9.61 -0.80 -9.14
N LEU A 126 -8.62 -0.58 -10.02
CA LEU A 126 -8.28 -1.49 -11.09
C LEU A 126 -7.02 -2.19 -10.62
N SER A 127 -7.18 -3.38 -10.05
CA SER A 127 -6.09 -4.24 -9.59
C SER A 127 -5.10 -4.44 -10.74
N THR A 128 -4.00 -3.69 -10.73
CA THR A 128 -2.91 -3.87 -11.67
C THR A 128 -2.08 -5.05 -11.21
N MET A 129 -2.34 -6.22 -11.78
CA MET A 129 -1.41 -7.34 -11.74
C MET A 129 -0.03 -6.83 -12.19
N PRO A 130 1.07 -7.08 -11.44
CA PRO A 130 2.37 -6.51 -11.77
C PRO A 130 2.90 -7.11 -13.06
N LEU A 131 2.81 -6.34 -14.15
CA LEU A 131 3.50 -6.54 -15.43
C LEU A 131 5.03 -6.35 -15.30
N VAL A 132 5.62 -6.65 -14.14
CA VAL A 132 7.03 -6.39 -13.85
C VAL A 132 7.89 -7.64 -14.11
N ILE A 133 7.27 -8.83 -14.16
CA ILE A 133 8.01 -10.09 -14.38
C ILE A 133 8.34 -10.35 -15.87
N ALA A 134 7.62 -9.71 -16.81
CA ALA A 134 7.84 -9.95 -18.24
C ALA A 134 9.08 -9.24 -18.81
N LEU A 135 9.52 -8.13 -18.21
CA LEU A 135 10.63 -7.31 -18.73
C LEU A 135 12.01 -7.73 -18.18
N SER A 136 12.07 -8.38 -17.01
CA SER A 136 13.32 -8.84 -16.40
C SER A 136 13.90 -10.09 -17.05
N VAL A 137 13.07 -10.95 -17.66
CA VAL A 137 13.54 -12.12 -18.41
C VAL A 137 14.20 -11.73 -19.73
N LEU A 138 13.75 -10.64 -20.36
CA LEU A 138 14.32 -10.19 -21.64
C LEU A 138 15.69 -9.52 -21.47
N GLY A 139 15.97 -8.91 -20.31
CA GLY A 139 17.27 -8.29 -20.01
C GLY A 139 18.40 -9.30 -19.78
N LEU A 140 18.11 -10.51 -19.29
CA LEU A 140 19.12 -11.56 -19.11
C LEU A 140 19.50 -12.28 -20.42
N LEU A 141 18.70 -12.16 -21.48
CA LEU A 141 18.97 -12.76 -22.79
C LEU A 141 19.85 -11.88 -23.69
N VAL A 142 20.17 -10.64 -23.28
CA VAL A 142 20.91 -9.65 -24.09
C VAL A 142 22.31 -9.35 -23.51
N LEU A 143 22.88 -10.26 -22.72
CA LEU A 143 24.33 -10.31 -22.53
C LEU A 143 24.91 -11.22 -23.62
N PRO A 144 25.28 -10.70 -24.82
CA PRO A 144 26.09 -11.47 -25.73
C PRO A 144 27.44 -11.72 -25.05
N THR A 145 27.78 -13.00 -24.99
CA THR A 145 29.13 -13.50 -24.85
C THR A 145 30.07 -12.77 -25.82
N THR A 146 30.92 -11.89 -25.31
CA THR A 146 32.19 -11.51 -25.95
C THR A 146 33.23 -11.27 -24.86
#